data_AF-A0A2E7D287-F1
#
_entry.id   AF-A0A2E7D287-F1
#
_cell.length_a   1.000
_cell.length_b   1.000
_cell.length_c   1.000
_cell.angle_alpha   90.00
_cell.angle_beta   90.00
_cell.angle_gamma   90.00
#
_symmetry.space_group_name_H-M   'P 1'
#
loop_
_entity.id
_entity.type
_entity.pdbx_description
1 polymer ?
#
loop_
_entity_poly.entity_id
_entity_poly.type
_entity_poly.pdbx_seq_one_letter_code
_entity_poly.pdbx_strand_id
1 'polypeptide(L)'
;MSLTIPDQWLAEAGITEQEARLELACRLYDSGQLTLAQGIRWPDVTRTAFEDALLDRGLPIHKLSTEDLAHDLKSLISLQEIQ
;
A
#
# COMPACT_ATOMS: atom_id res chain seq x y z
N MET A 1 -4.48 16.19 18.74
CA MET A 1 -3.59 15.27 19.48
C MET A 1 -2.47 14.86 18.54
N SER A 2 -1.21 15.00 18.94
CA SER A 2 -0.04 14.59 18.15
C SER A 2 0.55 13.30 18.71
N LEU A 3 0.93 12.37 17.83
CA LEU A 3 1.77 11.22 18.16
C LEU A 3 3.21 11.57 17.77
N THR A 4 4.15 11.46 18.71
CA THR A 4 5.57 11.72 18.47
C THR A 4 6.37 10.46 18.76
N ILE A 5 7.16 10.00 17.80
CA ILE A 5 8.07 8.86 17.95
C ILE A 5 9.46 9.43 18.28
N PRO A 6 10.06 9.08 19.44
CA PRO A 6 11.39 9.52 19.78
C PRO A 6 12.48 8.94 18.86
N ASP A 7 13.47 9.74 18.48
CA ASP A 7 14.59 9.32 17.60
C ASP A 7 15.36 8.13 18.17
N GLN A 8 15.45 7.99 19.50
CA GLN A 8 16.11 6.85 20.14
C GLN A 8 15.46 5.52 19.75
N TRP A 9 14.14 5.46 19.56
CA TRP A 9 13.44 4.24 19.17
C TRP A 9 13.73 3.89 17.70
N LEU A 10 13.88 4.91 16.85
CA LEU A 10 14.29 4.72 15.46
C LEU A 10 15.74 4.21 15.39
N ALA A 11 16.63 4.77 16.21
CA ALA A 11 18.02 4.34 16.31
C ALA A 11 18.15 2.90 16.83
N GLU A 12 17.38 2.52 17.85
CA GLU A 12 17.31 1.14 18.36
C GLU A 12 16.81 0.15 17.29
N ALA A 13 15.86 0.57 16.46
CA ALA A 13 15.36 -0.21 15.34
C ALA A 13 16.29 -0.19 14.11
N GLY A 14 17.33 0.66 14.10
CA GLY A 14 18.25 0.81 12.97
C GLY A 14 17.61 1.41 11.72
N ILE A 15 16.56 2.23 11.88
CA ILE A 15 15.86 2.88 10.77
C ILE A 15 15.88 4.40 10.91
N THR A 16 15.78 5.07 9.77
CA THR A 16 15.61 6.52 9.67
C THR A 16 14.15 6.92 9.87
N GLU A 17 13.92 8.20 10.16
CA GLU A 17 12.56 8.77 10.20
C GLU A 17 11.81 8.54 8.88
N GLN A 18 12.52 8.67 7.75
CA GLN A 18 11.94 8.48 6.43
C GLN A 18 11.49 7.03 6.20
N GLU A 19 12.31 6.05 6.60
CA GLU A 19 11.95 4.63 6.55
C GLU A 19 10.78 4.32 7.48
N ALA A 20 10.72 4.92 8.67
CA ALA A 20 9.60 4.76 9.58
C ALA A 20 8.28 5.32 9.01
N ARG A 21 8.32 6.51 8.39
CA ARG A 21 7.14 7.09 7.72
C ARG A 21 6.67 6.21 6.56
N LEU A 22 7.61 5.68 5.77
CA LEU A 22 7.29 4.78 4.66
C LEU A 22 6.69 3.47 5.16
N GLU A 23 7.26 2.87 6.21
CA GLU A 23 6.73 1.65 6.82
C GLU A 23 5.30 1.86 7.33
N LEU A 24 5.06 2.94 8.07
CA LEU A 24 3.72 3.29 8.56
C LEU A 24 2.74 3.49 7.40
N ALA A 25 3.14 4.21 6.36
CA ALA A 25 2.30 4.43 5.19
C ALA A 25 1.94 3.12 4.47
N CYS A 26 2.90 2.21 4.28
CA CYS A 26 2.67 0.89 3.68
C CYS A 26 1.69 0.05 4.52
N ARG A 27 1.89 -0.02 5.84
CA ARG A 27 1.01 -0.81 6.73
C ARG A 27 -0.40 -0.26 6.79
N LEU A 28 -0.56 1.06 6.85
CA LEU A 28 -1.88 1.69 6.88
C LEU A 28 -2.59 1.63 5.52
N TYR A 29 -1.85 1.62 4.42
CA TYR A 29 -2.40 1.32 3.10
C TYR A 29 -2.91 -0.12 3.03
N ASP A 30 -2.09 -1.10 3.43
CA ASP A 30 -2.42 -2.52 3.40
C ASP A 30 -3.62 -2.89 4.31
N SER A 31 -3.76 -2.21 5.44
CA SER A 31 -4.91 -2.36 6.33
C SER A 31 -6.16 -1.59 5.86
N GLY A 32 -6.04 -0.77 4.81
CA GLY A 32 -7.14 -0.02 4.18
C GLY A 32 -7.48 1.30 4.87
N GLN A 33 -6.66 1.75 5.81
CA GLN A 33 -6.80 3.06 6.44
C GLN A 33 -6.32 4.21 5.55
N LEU A 34 -5.39 3.95 4.63
CA LEU A 34 -4.94 4.92 3.63
C LEU A 34 -5.31 4.50 2.22
N THR A 35 -5.71 5.48 1.43
CA THR A 35 -5.74 5.38 -0.04
C THR A 35 -4.31 5.44 -0.59
N LEU A 36 -4.11 5.01 -1.85
CA LEU A 36 -2.81 5.09 -2.52
C LEU A 36 -2.24 6.53 -2.50
N ALA A 37 -3.08 7.52 -2.79
CA ALA A 37 -2.68 8.93 -2.80
C ALA A 37 -2.23 9.43 -1.42
N GLN A 38 -2.82 8.91 -0.34
CA GLN A 38 -2.40 9.25 1.02
C GLN A 38 -1.11 8.51 1.42
N GLY A 39 -0.97 7.24 1.04
CA GLY A 39 0.24 6.44 1.25
C GLY A 39 1.48 7.04 0.59
N ILE A 40 1.32 7.67 -0.58
CA ILE A 40 2.37 8.42 -1.28
C ILE A 40 2.73 9.72 -0.54
N ARG A 41 1.71 10.44 -0.04
CA ARG A 41 1.88 11.78 0.55
C ARG A 41 2.59 11.75 1.91
N TRP A 42 2.34 10.73 2.72
CA TRP A 42 2.87 10.67 4.10
C TRP A 42 4.40 10.61 4.18
N PRO A 43 5.08 9.73 3.44
CA PRO A 43 6.53 9.72 3.36
C PRO A 43 7.06 10.68 2.28
N ASP A 44 6.22 11.42 1.55
CA ASP A 44 6.63 12.33 0.48
C ASP A 44 7.50 11.65 -0.60
N VAL A 45 7.00 10.53 -1.14
CA VAL A 45 7.69 9.76 -2.20
C VAL A 45 6.91 9.80 -3.51
N THR A 46 7.53 9.33 -4.59
CA THR A 46 6.80 9.16 -5.86
C THR A 46 5.90 7.93 -5.80
N ARG A 47 4.91 7.86 -6.70
CA ARG A 47 4.04 6.68 -6.82
C ARG A 47 4.84 5.40 -7.02
N THR A 48 5.80 5.40 -7.95
CA THR A 48 6.63 4.22 -8.26
C THR A 48 7.43 3.78 -7.03
N ALA A 49 8.06 4.71 -6.31
CA ALA A 49 8.80 4.38 -5.09
C ALA A 49 7.90 3.78 -3.99
N PHE A 50 6.64 4.22 -3.89
CA PHE A 50 5.68 3.64 -2.97
C PHE A 50 5.23 2.24 -3.42
N GLU A 51 4.98 2.02 -4.71
CA GLU A 51 4.63 0.71 -5.27
C GLU A 51 5.77 -0.30 -5.09
N ASP A 52 7.02 0.10 -5.35
CA ASP A 52 8.22 -0.71 -5.08
C ASP A 52 8.32 -1.06 -3.58
N ALA A 53 8.08 -0.09 -2.69
CA ALA A 53 8.09 -0.31 -1.26
C ALA A 53 7.02 -1.29 -0.78
N LEU A 54 5.84 -1.33 -1.43
CA LEU A 54 4.81 -2.33 -1.17
C LEU A 54 5.29 -3.71 -1.63
N LEU A 55 5.84 -3.82 -2.84
CA LEU A 55 6.33 -5.09 -3.39
C LEU A 55 7.46 -5.70 -2.56
N ASP A 56 8.43 -4.88 -2.14
CA ASP A 56 9.55 -5.32 -1.29
C ASP A 56 9.07 -5.91 0.05
N ARG A 57 7.85 -5.54 0.49
CA ARG A 57 7.20 -6.03 1.71
C ARG A 57 6.22 -7.17 1.47
N GLY A 58 6.05 -7.61 0.23
CA GLY A 58 5.04 -8.60 -0.15
C GLY A 58 3.61 -8.09 -0.05
N LEU A 59 3.40 -6.78 -0.12
CA LEU A 59 2.09 -6.14 -0.06
C LEU A 59 1.52 -5.91 -1.47
N PRO A 60 0.20 -6.06 -1.66
CA PRO A 60 -0.42 -5.88 -2.97
C PRO A 60 -0.43 -4.40 -3.37
N ILE A 61 0.01 -4.08 -4.59
CA ILE A 61 -0.13 -2.74 -5.19
C ILE A 61 -1.60 -2.41 -5.45
N HIS A 62 -2.39 -3.41 -5.84
CA HIS A 62 -3.81 -3.30 -6.09
C HIS A 62 -4.55 -4.27 -5.19
N LYS A 63 -5.45 -3.73 -4.35
CA LYS A 63 -6.39 -4.56 -3.61
C LYS A 63 -7.51 -4.97 -4.54
N LEU A 64 -7.50 -6.22 -4.99
CA LEU A 64 -8.65 -6.83 -5.63
C LEU A 64 -9.60 -7.36 -4.56
N SER A 65 -10.86 -6.99 -4.67
CA SER A 65 -11.96 -7.58 -3.91
C SER A 65 -12.46 -8.86 -4.59
N THR A 66 -13.22 -9.65 -3.84
CA THR A 66 -13.95 -10.80 -4.39
C THR A 66 -14.96 -10.37 -5.45
N GLU A 67 -15.52 -9.17 -5.31
CA GLU A 67 -16.44 -8.55 -6.25
C GLU A 67 -15.73 -8.22 -7.56
N ASP A 68 -14.50 -7.70 -7.51
CA ASP A 68 -13.68 -7.44 -8.70
C ASP A 68 -13.41 -8.75 -9.45
N LEU A 69 -13.03 -9.82 -8.74
CA LEU A 69 -12.84 -11.14 -9.34
C LEU A 69 -14.13 -11.68 -9.98
N ALA A 70 -15.27 -11.53 -9.30
CA ALA A 70 -16.57 -11.97 -9.83
C ALA A 70 -16.95 -11.19 -11.09
N HIS A 71 -16.64 -9.89 -11.14
CA HIS A 71 -16.84 -9.04 -12.31
C HIS A 71 -15.97 -9.49 -13.49
N ASP A 72 -14.69 -9.78 -13.24
CA ASP A 72 -13.76 -10.28 -14.25
C ASP A 72 -14.21 -11.62 -14.82
N LEU A 73 -14.61 -12.57 -13.96
CA LEU A 73 -15.14 -13.87 -14.38
C LEU A 73 -16.39 -13.73 -15.24
N LYS A 74 -17.33 -12.86 -14.85
CA LYS A 74 -18.54 -12.59 -15.63
C LYS A 74 -18.18 -12.06 -17.02
N SER A 75 -17.22 -11.14 -17.10
CA SER A 75 -16.76 -10.55 -18.36
C SER A 75 -16.14 -11.62 -19.27
N LEU A 76 -15.33 -12.54 -18.72
CA LEU A 76 -14.73 -13.64 -19.47
C LEU A 76 -15.77 -14.62 -20.03
N ILE A 77 -16.80 -14.97 -19.24
CA ILE A 77 -17.88 -15.85 -19.69
C ILE A 77 -18.67 -15.21 -20.84
N SER A 78 -19.04 -13.93 -20.71
CA SER A 78 -19.77 -13.22 -21.77
C SER A 78 -18.96 -13.12 -23.07
N LEU A 79 -17.63 -13.05 -23.01
CA LEU A 79 -16.79 -13.09 -24.21
C LEU A 79 -16.81 -14.46 -24.91
N GLN A 80 -16.90 -15.56 -24.16
CA GLN A 80 -17.00 -16.90 -24.74
C GLN A 80 -18.36 -17.15 -25.42
N GLU A 81 -19.45 -16.60 -24.89
CA GLU A 81 -20.80 -16.80 -25.46
C GLU A 81 -21.03 -16.06 -26.80
N ILE A 82 -20.14 -15.13 -27.16
CA ILE A 82 -20.21 -14.36 -28.42
C ILE A 82 -19.43 -15.06 -29.56
N GLN A 83 -18.65 -16.10 -29.26
CA GLN A 83 -17.89 -16.88 -30.25
C GLN A 83 -18.63 -18.14 -30.70
#